data_AF-M0JUF2-F1
#
_entry.id   AF-M0JUF2-F1
#
_cell.length_a   1.000
_cell.length_b   1.000
_cell.length_c   1.000
_cell.angle_alpha   90.00
_cell.angle_beta   90.00
_cell.angle_gamma   90.00
#
_symmetry.space_group_name_H-M   'P 1'
#
loop_
_entity.id
_entity.type
_entity.pdbx_description
1 polymer ?
#
loop_
_entity_poly.entity_id
_entity_poly.type
_entity_poly.pdbx_seq_one_letter_code
_entity_poly.pdbx_strand_id
1 'polypeptide(L)' 'MTDWFEKADQNIEEWGDQDLETLLLCMQEELGELTQAVLQYQHEEGEAERIREELDDLMPLGIQFERKLESIQGGEQ' A
#
# COMPACT_ATOMS: atom_id res chain seq x y z
N MET A 1 -11.77 6.13 10.46
CA MET A 1 -11.00 4.89 10.28
C MET A 1 -11.04 4.61 8.79
N THR A 2 -9.88 4.64 8.15
CA THR A 2 -9.75 4.54 6.69
C THR A 2 -10.18 3.15 6.24
N ASP A 3 -11.02 3.07 5.21
CA ASP A 3 -11.36 1.81 4.56
C ASP A 3 -10.32 1.54 3.47
N TRP A 4 -9.40 0.60 3.75
CA TRP A 4 -8.34 0.25 2.81
C TRP A 4 -8.84 -0.49 1.58
N PHE A 5 -10.02 -1.14 1.64
CA PHE A 5 -10.62 -1.75 0.45
C PHE A 5 -11.11 -0.67 -0.51
N GLU A 6 -11.77 0.37 0.02
CA GLU A 6 -12.20 1.51 -0.78
C GLU A 6 -11.01 2.26 -1.40
N LYS A 7 -9.95 2.52 -0.62
CA LYS A 7 -8.71 3.10 -1.18
C LYS A 7 -8.07 2.19 -2.24
N ALA A 8 -8.08 0.88 -2.06
CA ALA A 8 -7.54 -0.05 -3.04
C ALA A 8 -8.33 0.02 -4.36
N ASP A 9 -9.66 0.19 -4.30
CA ASP A 9 -10.50 0.41 -5.47
C ASP A 9 -10.19 1.77 -6.12
N GLN A 10 -10.06 2.84 -5.34
CA GLN A 10 -9.69 4.17 -5.83
C GLN A 10 -8.34 4.20 -6.56
N ASN A 11 -7.31 3.53 -5.99
CA ASN A 11 -6.01 3.42 -6.62
C ASN A 11 -6.09 2.71 -7.99
N ILE A 12 -6.96 1.69 -8.15
CA ILE A 12 -7.19 1.03 -9.44
C ILE A 12 -7.92 1.96 -10.41
N GLU A 13 -8.90 2.73 -9.93
CA GLU A 13 -9.61 3.72 -10.76
C GLU A 13 -8.68 4.83 -11.27
N GLU A 14 -7.74 5.28 -10.44
CA GLU A 14 -6.82 6.36 -10.78
C GLU A 14 -5.65 5.90 -11.67
N TRP A 15 -5.01 4.78 -11.32
CA TRP A 15 -3.74 4.36 -11.93
C TRP A 15 -3.86 3.12 -12.81
N GLY A 16 -5.02 2.45 -12.80
CA GLY A 16 -5.27 1.19 -13.47
C GLY A 16 -4.85 -0.03 -12.65
N ASP A 17 -5.23 -1.22 -13.13
CA ASP A 17 -4.83 -2.50 -12.55
C ASP A 17 -3.35 -2.78 -12.82
N GLN A 18 -2.56 -2.88 -11.76
CA GLN A 18 -1.11 -3.06 -11.83
C GLN A 18 -0.74 -4.55 -11.88
N ASP A 19 0.45 -4.87 -12.39
CA ASP A 19 1.02 -6.22 -12.30
C ASP A 19 1.69 -6.46 -10.93
N LEU A 20 2.05 -7.72 -10.67
CA LEU A 20 2.68 -8.10 -9.39
C LEU A 20 4.01 -7.38 -9.15
N GLU A 21 4.80 -7.16 -10.21
CA GLU A 21 6.10 -6.49 -10.09
C GLU A 21 5.93 -5.04 -9.66
N THR A 22 5.02 -4.32 -10.33
CA THR A 22 4.73 -2.92 -10.01
C THR A 22 4.16 -2.78 -8.60
N LEU A 23 3.22 -3.66 -8.21
CA LEU A 23 2.68 -3.64 -6.85
C LEU A 23 3.76 -3.87 -5.79
N LEU A 24 4.69 -4.80 -6.01
CA LEU A 24 5.80 -5.03 -5.07
C LEU A 24 6.75 -3.83 -4.99
N LEU A 25 7.01 -3.16 -6.11
CA LEU A 25 7.84 -1.95 -6.13
C LEU A 25 7.17 -0.81 -5.36
N CYS A 26 5.88 -0.55 -5.59
CA CYS A 26 5.12 0.44 -4.83
C CYS A 26 5.09 0.09 -3.33
N MET A 27 4.83 -1.17 -2.97
CA MET A 27 4.85 -1.60 -1.57
C MET A 27 6.22 -1.39 -0.91
N GLN A 28 7.31 -1.56 -1.66
CA GLN A 28 8.67 -1.31 -1.16
C GLN A 28 8.90 0.18 -0.89
N GLU A 29 8.37 1.06 -1.75
CA GLU A 29 8.43 2.51 -1.60
C GLU A 29 7.65 2.94 -0.34
N GLU A 30 6.37 2.58 -0.24
CA GLU A 30 5.50 2.94 0.90
C GLU A 30 6.00 2.35 2.23
N LEU A 31 6.56 1.14 2.21
CA LEU A 31 7.20 0.57 3.40
C LEU A 31 8.44 1.37 3.82
N GLY A 32 9.19 1.88 2.84
CA GLY A 32 10.31 2.79 3.08
C GLY A 32 9.86 4.08 3.75
N GLU A 33 8.80 4.69 3.24
CA GLU A 33 8.20 5.90 3.81
C GLU A 33 7.67 5.66 5.22
N LEU A 34 6.91 4.58 5.43
CA LEU A 34 6.42 4.18 6.76
C LEU A 34 7.57 3.96 7.74
N THR A 35 8.64 3.29 7.30
CA THR A 35 9.85 3.11 8.11
C THR A 35 10.47 4.45 8.48
N GLN A 36 10.58 5.36 7.52
CA GLN A 36 11.11 6.70 7.75
C GLN A 36 10.24 7.49 8.73
N ALA A 37 8.91 7.49 8.56
CA ALA A 37 7.98 8.17 9.44
C ALA A 37 8.09 7.68 10.90
N VAL A 38 8.25 6.37 11.09
CA VAL A 38 8.48 5.79 12.43
C VAL A 38 9.81 6.25 13.02
N LEU A 39 10.90 6.22 12.26
CA LEU A 39 12.21 6.66 12.74
C LEU A 39 12.21 8.15 13.08
N GLN A 40 11.58 8.97 12.24
CA GLN A 40 11.46 10.41 12.48
C GLN A 40 10.63 10.70 13.73
N TYR A 41 9.50 10.01 13.92
CA TYR A 41 8.69 10.13 15.14
C TYR A 41 9.50 9.74 16.41
N GLN A 42 10.33 8.71 16.33
CA GLN A 42 11.11 8.22 17.47
C GLN A 42 12.36 9.04 17.77
N HIS A 43 12.97 9.66 16.76
CA HIS A 43 14.34 10.19 16.85
C HIS A 43 14.52 11.63 16.36
N GLU A 44 13.58 12.18 15.57
CA GLU A 44 13.74 13.45 14.85
C GLU A 44 12.54 14.39 14.99
N GLU A 45 11.80 14.30 16.11
CA GLU A 45 10.61 15.13 16.39
C GLU A 45 9.52 15.06 15.30
N GLY A 46 9.47 13.95 14.55
CA GLY A 46 8.46 13.71 13.53
C GLY A 46 7.04 13.57 14.10
N GLU A 47 6.03 13.78 13.26
CA GLU A 47 4.63 13.73 13.67
C GLU A 47 4.07 12.30 13.61
N ALA A 48 3.32 11.88 14.63
CA ALA A 48 2.68 10.56 14.66
C ALA A 48 1.67 10.38 13.52
N GLU A 49 1.09 11.47 13.01
CA GLU A 49 0.12 11.43 11.92
C GLU A 49 0.76 10.93 10.63
N ARG A 50 2.04 11.27 10.35
CA ARG A 50 2.77 10.76 9.18
C ARG A 50 2.80 9.24 9.16
N ILE A 51 3.00 8.59 10.31
CA ILE A 51 2.96 7.11 10.39
C ILE A 51 1.61 6.58 9.92
N ARG A 52 0.52 7.29 10.26
CA ARG A 52 -0.83 6.89 9.85
C ARG A 52 -1.06 7.13 8.36
N GLU A 53 -0.56 8.23 7.82
CA GLU A 53 -0.59 8.53 6.38
C GLU A 53 0.12 7.42 5.59
N GLU A 54 1.38 7.11 5.89
CA GLU A 54 2.12 6.10 5.11
C GLU A 54 1.52 4.69 5.27
N LEU A 55 0.96 4.40 6.45
CA LEU A 55 0.25 3.14 6.65
C LEU A 55 -1.03 3.07 5.80
N ASP A 56 -1.75 4.19 5.66
CA ASP A 56 -2.95 4.27 4.84
C ASP A 56 -2.65 4.23 3.33
N ASP A 57 -1.38 4.37 2.92
CA ASP A 57 -0.94 4.25 1.53
C ASP A 57 -0.36 2.85 1.23
N LEU A 58 0.38 2.26 2.17
CA LEU A 58 0.90 0.88 2.04
C LEU A 58 -0.22 -0.19 2.02
N MET A 59 -1.21 -0.08 2.90
CA MET A 59 -2.16 -1.17 3.12
C MET A 59 -3.08 -1.47 1.91
N PRO A 60 -3.60 -0.47 1.17
CA PRO A 60 -4.31 -0.68 -0.08
C PRO A 60 -3.53 -1.49 -1.11
N LEU A 61 -2.21 -1.28 -1.22
CA LEU A 61 -1.36 -2.01 -2.17
C LEU A 61 -1.31 -3.52 -1.85
N GLY A 62 -1.28 -3.88 -0.56
CA GLY A 62 -1.37 -5.28 -0.14
C GLY A 62 -2.68 -5.95 -0.52
N ILE A 63 -3.80 -5.22 -0.46
CA ILE A 63 -5.13 -5.70 -0.89
C ILE A 63 -5.14 -5.93 -2.41
N GLN A 64 -4.59 -4.98 -3.19
CA GLN A 64 -4.47 -5.13 -4.64
C GLN A 64 -3.60 -6.33 -5.01
N PHE A 65 -2.49 -6.54 -4.29
CA PHE A 65 -1.60 -7.68 -4.49
C PHE A 65 -2.31 -9.02 -4.26
N GLU A 66 -3.05 -9.15 -3.17
CA GLU A 66 -3.82 -10.38 -2.89
C GLU A 66 -4.87 -10.65 -3.98
N ARG A 67 -5.64 -9.63 -4.38
CA ARG A 67 -6.62 -9.75 -5.47
C ARG A 67 -5.96 -10.14 -6.79
N LYS A 68 -4.76 -9.63 -7.08
CA LYS A 68 -3.99 -10.00 -8.27
C LYS A 68 -3.55 -11.46 -8.20
N LEU A 69 -3.10 -11.91 -7.03
CA LEU A 69 -2.72 -13.30 -6.80
C LEU A 69 -3.92 -14.24 -6.98
N GLU A 70 -5.07 -13.90 -6.41
CA GLU A 70 -6.34 -14.63 -6.60
C GLU A 70 -6.74 -14.69 -8.08
N SER A 71 -6.60 -13.60 -8.83
CA SER A 71 -6.89 -13.57 -10.27
C SER A 71 -6.00 -14.52 -11.06
N ILE A 72 -4.73 -14.67 -10.67
CA ILE A 72 -3.78 -15.57 -11.34
C ILE A 72 -4.17 -17.03 -11.03
N GLN A 73 -4.43 -17.34 -9.76
CA GLN A 73 -4.80 -18.69 -9.33
C GLN A 73 -6.20 -19.11 -9.83
N GLY A 74 -7.13 -18.17 -9.93
CA GLY A 74 -8.48 -18.40 -10.44
C GLY A 74 -8.57 -18.48 -11.97
N GLY A 75 -7.57 -17.95 -12.68
CA GLY A 75 -7.46 -18.02 -14.15
C GLY A 75 -6.83 -19.32 -14.68
N GLU A 76 -6.35 -20.20 -13.80
CA GLU A 76 -5.80 -21.52 -14.15
C GLU A 76 -6.86 -22.65 -14.26
N GLN A 77 -8.16 -22.32 -14.27
CA GLN A 77 -9.28 -23.27 -14.45
C GLN A 77 -9.90 -23.24 -15.86
#